data_AF-A0A2U3KDG2-F1
#
_entry.id   AF-A0A2U3KDG2-F1
#
_cell.length_a   1.000
_cell.length_b   1.000
_cell.length_c   1.000
_cell.angle_alpha   90.00
_cell.angle_beta   90.00
_cell.angle_gamma   90.00
#
_symmetry.space_group_name_H-M   'P 1'
#
loop_
_entity.id
_entity.type
_entity.pdbx_description
1 polymer ?
#
loop_
_entity_poly.entity_id
_entity_poly.type
_entity_poly.pdbx_seq_one_letter_code
_entity_poly.pdbx_strand_id
1 'polypeptide(L)'
;MHPIQNMDVFNLGTWLGRKQAFGLMASRCTVGEIECLVEVYDSKMYLAIEPTFEAYCKNHLGISGRTATRLINQYKQQGPNLARLNSFTRIRPSEYRLFAAALTEEGLSFNGETIPLEPENAPKLAQAADAIRHEAAPEPEPLDPAAQAFAKADKSLHAALAEFRRLQAMKLDDEGRLKLVLAAEAGRKELDHICLSTL
;
A
#
# COMPACT_ATOMS: atom_id res chain seq x y z
N MET A 1 -23.75 23.51 -28.55
CA MET A 1 -23.66 24.00 -27.16
C MET A 1 -24.94 23.55 -26.47
N HIS A 2 -24.92 22.39 -25.79
CA HIS A 2 -26.08 21.90 -25.04
C HIS A 2 -26.01 22.46 -23.60
N PRO A 3 -27.13 22.88 -22.99
CA PRO A 3 -27.12 23.41 -21.64
C PRO A 3 -26.91 22.26 -20.64
N ILE A 4 -25.90 22.40 -19.78
CA ILE A 4 -25.64 21.50 -18.66
C ILE A 4 -26.82 21.66 -17.69
N GLN A 5 -27.54 20.57 -17.41
CA GLN A 5 -28.72 20.59 -16.56
C GLN A 5 -28.31 20.81 -15.09
N ASN A 6 -29.08 21.61 -14.36
CA ASN A 6 -28.86 21.97 -12.95
C ASN A 6 -28.59 20.79 -11.99
N MET A 7 -28.98 19.57 -12.36
CA MET A 7 -28.73 18.35 -11.58
C MET A 7 -27.22 18.01 -11.51
N ASP A 8 -26.49 18.21 -12.61
CA ASP A 8 -25.05 17.89 -12.68
C ASP A 8 -24.22 18.86 -11.84
N VAL A 9 -24.61 20.13 -11.83
CA VAL A 9 -23.97 21.19 -11.04
C VAL A 9 -24.21 20.98 -9.54
N PHE A 10 -25.40 20.53 -9.16
CA PHE A 10 -25.75 20.24 -7.76
C PHE A 10 -25.02 18.99 -7.23
N ASN A 11 -24.82 17.97 -8.09
CA ASN A 11 -24.04 16.79 -7.75
C ASN A 11 -22.55 17.18 -7.60
N LEU A 12 -22.00 17.98 -8.53
CA LEU A 12 -20.64 18.52 -8.46
C LEU A 12 -20.38 19.37 -7.20
N GLY A 13 -21.34 20.20 -6.77
CA GLY A 13 -21.23 20.98 -5.53
C GLY A 13 -21.17 20.11 -4.27
N THR A 14 -21.98 19.04 -4.22
CA THR A 14 -21.93 18.03 -3.15
C THR A 14 -20.60 17.28 -3.15
N TRP A 15 -20.06 17.02 -4.34
CA TRP A 15 -18.79 16.33 -4.55
C TRP A 15 -17.56 17.17 -4.19
N LEU A 16 -17.54 18.45 -4.56
CA LEU A 16 -16.51 19.43 -4.18
C LEU A 16 -16.52 19.69 -2.67
N GLY A 17 -17.72 19.76 -2.06
CA GLY A 17 -17.87 19.86 -0.60
C GLY A 17 -17.31 18.66 0.15
N ARG A 18 -17.46 17.44 -0.39
CA ARG A 18 -16.79 16.24 0.15
C ARG A 18 -15.27 16.27 -0.07
N LYS A 19 -14.75 16.81 -1.18
CA LYS A 19 -13.31 16.92 -1.45
C LYS A 19 -12.57 17.97 -0.64
N GLN A 20 -13.20 19.08 -0.25
CA GLN A 20 -12.55 20.02 0.68
C GLN A 20 -12.24 19.38 2.05
N ALA A 21 -12.91 18.28 2.41
CA ALA A 21 -12.58 17.48 3.59
C ALA A 21 -11.45 16.46 3.37
N PHE A 22 -11.10 16.15 2.11
CA PHE A 22 -10.08 15.16 1.74
C PHE A 22 -9.04 15.81 0.81
N GLY A 23 -8.12 16.57 1.42
CA GLY A 23 -6.96 17.08 0.71
C GLY A 23 -6.16 15.91 0.13
N LEU A 24 -6.13 15.82 -1.21
CA LEU A 24 -5.25 14.94 -1.99
C LEU A 24 -3.79 15.40 -1.78
N MET A 25 -3.27 15.18 -0.57
CA MET A 25 -1.85 15.36 -0.30
C MET A 25 -1.10 14.28 -1.08
N ALA A 26 -0.07 14.71 -1.81
CA ALA A 26 0.65 14.04 -2.89
C ALA A 26 1.31 12.66 -2.57
N SER A 27 0.88 11.94 -1.54
CA SER A 27 1.40 10.62 -1.16
C SER A 27 0.35 9.55 -0.84
N ARG A 28 -0.96 9.85 -0.71
CA ARG A 28 -1.96 8.83 -0.33
C ARG A 28 -3.33 9.07 -0.97
N CYS A 29 -3.46 8.73 -2.25
CA CYS A 29 -4.78 8.59 -2.88
C CYS A 29 -5.40 7.26 -2.43
N THR A 30 -6.59 7.31 -1.83
CA THR A 30 -7.40 6.12 -1.56
C THR A 30 -7.97 5.56 -2.88
N VAL A 31 -8.32 4.28 -2.88
CA VAL A 31 -8.89 3.62 -4.06
C VAL A 31 -10.16 4.32 -4.55
N GLY A 32 -11.06 4.68 -3.61
CA GLY A 32 -12.27 5.42 -3.93
C GLY A 32 -11.99 6.78 -4.58
N GLU A 33 -10.96 7.50 -4.15
CA GLU A 33 -10.58 8.78 -4.80
C GLU A 33 -10.10 8.60 -6.25
N ILE A 34 -9.50 7.46 -6.59
CA ILE A 34 -9.10 7.15 -7.97
C ILE A 34 -10.32 6.74 -8.81
N GLU A 35 -11.27 5.98 -8.24
CA GLU A 35 -12.55 5.66 -8.91
C GLU A 35 -13.33 6.91 -9.30
N CYS A 36 -13.48 7.82 -8.33
CA CYS A 36 -14.05 9.14 -8.55
C CYS A 36 -13.35 9.91 -9.67
N LEU A 37 -12.01 9.86 -9.69
CA LEU A 37 -11.20 10.52 -10.70
C LEU A 37 -11.38 9.90 -12.09
N VAL A 38 -11.52 8.57 -12.16
CA VAL A 38 -11.85 7.83 -13.40
C VAL A 38 -13.22 8.30 -13.92
N GLU A 39 -14.24 8.37 -13.06
CA GLU A 39 -15.58 8.79 -13.46
C GLU A 39 -15.60 10.23 -13.99
N VAL A 40 -14.93 11.17 -13.29
CA VAL A 40 -14.81 12.57 -13.73
C VAL A 40 -14.09 12.66 -15.08
N TYR A 41 -13.05 11.85 -15.30
CA TYR A 41 -12.27 11.86 -16.53
C TYR A 41 -13.04 11.25 -17.71
N ASP A 42 -13.61 10.05 -17.53
CA ASP A 42 -14.28 9.30 -18.58
C ASP A 42 -15.61 9.96 -19.00
N SER A 43 -16.39 10.43 -18.02
CA SER A 43 -17.66 11.15 -18.27
C SER A 43 -17.46 12.62 -18.61
N LYS A 44 -16.20 13.11 -18.62
CA LYS A 44 -15.83 14.52 -18.87
C LYS A 44 -16.55 15.54 -17.98
N MET A 45 -16.95 15.14 -16.77
CA MET A 45 -17.67 16.02 -15.83
C MET A 45 -16.87 17.28 -15.46
N TYR A 46 -15.55 17.23 -15.57
CA TYR A 46 -14.68 18.40 -15.35
C TYR A 46 -15.01 19.58 -16.27
N LEU A 47 -15.59 19.34 -17.45
CA LEU A 47 -15.97 20.39 -18.41
C LEU A 47 -17.07 21.32 -17.89
N ALA A 48 -17.79 20.93 -16.84
CA ALA A 48 -18.78 21.78 -16.20
C ALA A 48 -18.15 22.96 -15.42
N ILE A 49 -16.88 22.84 -15.03
CA ILE A 49 -16.20 23.81 -14.17
C ILE A 49 -14.87 24.31 -14.73
N GLU A 50 -14.21 23.52 -15.59
CA GLU A 50 -12.89 23.84 -16.13
C GLU A 50 -12.80 23.46 -17.61
N PRO A 51 -12.16 24.28 -18.46
CA PRO A 51 -12.13 24.04 -19.91
C PRO A 51 -11.25 22.85 -20.32
N THR A 52 -10.36 22.39 -19.44
CA THR A 52 -9.47 21.25 -19.69
C THR A 52 -9.29 20.39 -18.45
N PHE A 53 -8.97 19.12 -18.65
CA PHE A 53 -8.67 18.21 -17.54
C PHE A 53 -7.40 18.62 -16.78
N GLU A 54 -6.41 19.20 -17.46
CA GLU A 54 -5.21 19.76 -16.84
C GLU A 54 -5.54 20.91 -15.88
N ALA A 55 -6.43 21.83 -16.29
CA ALA A 55 -6.90 22.92 -15.45
C ALA A 55 -7.69 22.40 -14.24
N TYR A 56 -8.57 21.41 -14.45
CA TYR A 56 -9.25 20.71 -13.36
C TYR A 56 -8.29 20.10 -12.34
N CYS A 57 -7.29 19.36 -12.81
CA CYS A 57 -6.32 18.72 -11.92
C CYS A 57 -5.50 19.74 -11.12
N LYS A 58 -5.05 20.83 -11.76
CA LYS A 58 -4.28 21.87 -11.08
C LYS A 58 -5.11 22.64 -10.06
N ASN A 59 -6.28 23.13 -10.47
CA ASN A 59 -7.08 24.06 -9.69
C ASN A 59 -7.89 23.37 -8.58
N HIS A 60 -8.29 22.12 -8.78
CA HIS A 60 -9.19 21.41 -7.86
C HIS A 60 -8.57 20.20 -7.18
N LEU A 61 -7.48 19.63 -7.73
CA LEU A 61 -6.83 18.42 -7.17
C LEU A 61 -5.40 18.67 -6.66
N GLY A 62 -4.79 19.82 -6.98
CA GLY A 62 -3.41 20.12 -6.61
C GLY A 62 -2.36 19.23 -7.29
N ILE A 63 -2.69 18.55 -8.40
CA ILE A 63 -1.79 17.66 -9.14
C ILE A 63 -1.78 18.01 -10.63
N SER A 64 -0.73 17.58 -11.36
CA SER A 64 -0.72 17.70 -12.82
C SER A 64 -1.72 16.72 -13.45
N GLY A 65 -2.29 17.08 -14.61
CA GLY A 65 -3.14 16.16 -15.39
C GLY A 65 -2.37 14.92 -15.85
N ARG A 66 -1.05 15.03 -16.08
CA ARG A 66 -0.18 13.88 -16.31
C ARG A 66 -0.17 12.92 -15.11
N THR A 67 -0.05 13.44 -13.90
CA THR A 67 -0.12 12.63 -12.66
C THR A 67 -1.49 11.96 -12.52
N ALA A 68 -2.57 12.71 -12.72
CA ALA A 68 -3.93 12.18 -12.67
C ALA A 68 -4.15 11.05 -13.70
N THR A 69 -3.73 11.26 -14.94
CA THR A 69 -3.84 10.27 -16.02
C THR A 69 -3.02 9.01 -15.71
N ARG A 70 -1.84 9.15 -15.11
CA ARG A 70 -1.03 8.00 -14.66
C ARG A 70 -1.78 7.18 -13.60
N LEU A 71 -2.43 7.83 -12.63
CA LEU A 71 -3.21 7.15 -11.59
C LEU A 71 -4.43 6.43 -12.18
N ILE A 72 -5.15 7.08 -13.10
CA ILE A 72 -6.28 6.49 -13.85
C ILE A 72 -5.82 5.24 -14.61
N ASN A 73 -4.73 5.35 -15.38
CA ASN A 73 -4.22 4.24 -16.17
C ASN A 73 -3.75 3.08 -15.29
N GLN A 74 -3.06 3.37 -14.18
CA GLN A 74 -2.63 2.36 -13.24
C GLN A 74 -3.82 1.62 -12.60
N TYR A 75 -4.88 2.34 -12.24
CA TYR A 75 -6.12 1.76 -11.73
C TYR A 75 -6.81 0.88 -12.79
N LYS A 76 -6.98 1.39 -14.01
CA LYS A 76 -7.58 0.64 -15.13
C LYS A 76 -6.80 -0.63 -15.49
N GLN A 77 -5.47 -0.59 -15.41
CA GLN A 77 -4.61 -1.75 -15.66
C GLN A 77 -4.71 -2.82 -14.57
N GLN A 78 -4.96 -2.43 -13.32
CA GLN A 78 -5.10 -3.35 -12.18
C GLN A 78 -6.52 -3.94 -12.07
N GLY A 79 -7.50 -3.28 -12.69
CA GLY A 79 -8.88 -3.72 -12.77
C GLY A 79 -9.73 -3.22 -11.59
N PRO A 80 -10.95 -2.70 -11.85
CA PRO A 80 -11.83 -2.17 -10.80
C PRO A 80 -12.24 -3.23 -9.76
N ASN A 81 -12.25 -4.51 -10.15
CA ASN A 81 -12.58 -5.61 -9.24
C ASN A 81 -11.47 -5.90 -8.22
N LEU A 82 -10.20 -5.59 -8.50
CA LEU A 82 -9.12 -5.69 -7.51
C LEU A 82 -9.25 -4.59 -6.45
N ALA A 83 -9.58 -3.38 -6.90
CA ALA A 83 -9.90 -2.23 -6.05
C ALA A 83 -11.11 -2.51 -5.15
N ARG A 84 -12.19 -3.05 -5.73
CA ARG A 84 -13.40 -3.44 -5.01
C ARG A 84 -13.18 -4.63 -4.07
N LEU A 85 -12.33 -5.60 -4.43
CA LEU A 85 -11.91 -6.64 -3.47
C LEU A 85 -11.14 -6.03 -2.29
N ASN A 86 -10.29 -5.02 -2.56
CA ASN A 86 -9.48 -4.34 -1.54
C ASN A 86 -10.33 -3.56 -0.51
N SER A 87 -11.60 -3.24 -0.80
CA SER A 87 -12.51 -2.65 0.20
C SER A 87 -13.05 -3.67 1.21
N PHE A 88 -12.99 -4.96 0.91
CA PHE A 88 -13.45 -6.03 1.80
C PHE A 88 -12.30 -6.77 2.49
N THR A 89 -11.13 -6.84 1.85
CA THR A 89 -9.93 -7.51 2.39
C THR A 89 -8.68 -6.75 1.96
N ARG A 90 -7.70 -6.59 2.85
CA ARG A 90 -6.49 -5.84 2.53
C ARG A 90 -5.63 -6.61 1.53
N ILE A 91 -5.54 -6.12 0.29
CA ILE A 91 -4.65 -6.65 -0.74
C ILE A 91 -3.42 -5.76 -0.84
N ARG A 92 -2.22 -6.32 -0.66
CA ARG A 92 -0.95 -5.61 -0.83
C ARG A 92 -0.53 -5.59 -2.31
N PRO A 93 0.24 -4.59 -2.75
CA PRO A 93 0.75 -4.54 -4.13
C PRO A 93 1.49 -5.80 -4.59
N SER A 94 2.20 -6.48 -3.68
CA SER A 94 2.89 -7.74 -3.96
C SER A 94 1.94 -8.90 -4.31
N GLU A 95 0.68 -8.82 -3.89
CA GLU A 95 -0.35 -9.85 -4.07
C GLU A 95 -1.24 -9.59 -5.29
N TYR A 96 -1.09 -8.45 -5.98
CA TYR A 96 -2.00 -8.04 -7.05
C TYR A 96 -2.07 -9.05 -8.20
N ARG A 97 -0.93 -9.63 -8.60
CA ARG A 97 -0.91 -10.64 -9.66
C ARG A 97 -1.63 -11.93 -9.27
N LEU A 98 -1.54 -12.31 -7.99
CA LEU A 98 -2.21 -13.49 -7.45
C LEU A 98 -3.73 -13.32 -7.54
N PHE A 99 -4.24 -12.19 -7.05
CA PHE A 99 -5.67 -11.93 -7.05
C PHE A 99 -6.24 -11.57 -8.42
N ALA A 100 -5.47 -10.91 -9.29
CA ALA A 100 -5.91 -10.61 -10.66
C ALA A 100 -6.21 -11.88 -11.47
N ALA A 101 -5.53 -12.99 -11.22
CA ALA A 101 -5.80 -14.27 -11.87
C ALA A 101 -7.11 -14.93 -11.40
N ALA A 102 -7.54 -14.64 -10.17
CA ALA A 102 -8.76 -15.17 -9.57
C ALA A 102 -9.97 -14.23 -9.74
N LEU A 103 -9.77 -13.00 -10.21
CA LEU A 103 -10.84 -12.02 -10.38
C LEU A 103 -11.46 -12.10 -11.77
N THR A 104 -12.77 -12.23 -11.81
CA THR A 104 -13.62 -12.20 -13.01
C THR A 104 -14.41 -10.90 -13.05
N GLU A 105 -15.16 -10.64 -14.11
CA GLU A 105 -16.10 -9.50 -14.16
C GLU A 105 -17.19 -9.59 -13.08
N GLU A 106 -17.65 -10.81 -12.78
CA GLU A 106 -18.75 -11.10 -11.86
C GLU A 106 -18.32 -11.16 -10.38
N GLY A 107 -17.03 -11.41 -10.11
CA GLY A 107 -16.50 -11.41 -8.75
C GLY A 107 -15.21 -12.19 -8.56
N LEU A 108 -14.93 -12.58 -7.31
CA LEU A 108 -13.76 -13.39 -6.97
C LEU A 108 -14.08 -14.87 -7.20
N SER A 109 -13.38 -15.51 -8.14
CA SER A 109 -13.45 -16.96 -8.39
C SER A 109 -12.60 -17.71 -7.38
N PHE A 110 -13.21 -18.60 -6.61
CA PHE A 110 -12.53 -19.45 -5.63
C PHE A 110 -13.25 -20.80 -5.51
N ASN A 111 -12.51 -21.92 -5.56
CA ASN A 111 -13.05 -23.28 -5.47
C ASN A 111 -14.22 -23.60 -6.44
N GLY A 112 -14.18 -23.04 -7.65
CA GLY A 112 -15.23 -23.25 -8.66
C GLY A 112 -16.51 -22.44 -8.43
N GLU A 113 -16.53 -21.57 -7.42
CA GLU A 113 -17.60 -20.61 -7.16
C GLU A 113 -17.13 -19.18 -7.47
N THR A 114 -17.99 -18.37 -8.06
CA THR A 114 -17.77 -16.91 -8.19
C THR A 114 -18.49 -16.19 -7.06
N ILE A 115 -17.73 -15.51 -6.19
CA ILE A 115 -18.27 -14.74 -5.06
C ILE A 115 -18.43 -13.27 -5.50
N PRO A 116 -19.66 -12.72 -5.56
CA PRO A 116 -19.89 -11.33 -5.92
C PRO A 116 -19.25 -10.35 -4.93
N LEU A 117 -18.70 -9.24 -5.45
CA LEU A 117 -18.02 -8.20 -4.66
C LEU A 117 -19.02 -7.26 -3.97
N GLU A 118 -19.88 -7.81 -3.12
CA GLU A 118 -20.95 -7.09 -2.41
C GLU A 118 -20.73 -7.12 -0.89
N PRO A 119 -21.19 -6.11 -0.14
CA PRO A 119 -21.02 -6.04 1.32
C PRO A 119 -21.50 -7.28 2.07
N GLU A 120 -22.58 -7.90 1.60
CA GLU A 120 -23.21 -9.10 2.16
C GLU A 120 -22.26 -10.31 2.09
N ASN A 121 -21.34 -10.30 1.11
CA ASN A 121 -20.35 -11.35 0.90
C ASN A 121 -19.00 -11.06 1.57
N ALA A 122 -18.83 -9.94 2.28
CA ALA A 122 -17.54 -9.51 2.83
C ALA A 122 -16.83 -10.59 3.68
N PRO A 123 -17.50 -11.33 4.59
CA PRO A 123 -16.83 -12.41 5.34
C PRO A 123 -16.35 -13.55 4.42
N LYS A 124 -17.13 -13.89 3.40
CA LYS A 124 -16.82 -14.95 2.44
C LYS A 124 -15.66 -14.55 1.52
N LEU A 125 -15.64 -13.28 1.09
CA LEU A 125 -14.54 -12.70 0.31
C LEU A 125 -13.23 -12.66 1.11
N ALA A 126 -13.28 -12.31 2.39
CA ALA A 126 -12.11 -12.32 3.25
C ALA A 126 -11.56 -13.75 3.43
N GLN A 127 -12.44 -14.73 3.69
CA GLN A 127 -12.06 -16.13 3.83
C GLN A 127 -11.45 -16.70 2.54
N ALA A 128 -12.06 -16.44 1.39
CA ALA A 128 -11.53 -16.86 0.09
C ALA A 128 -10.15 -16.23 -0.17
N ALA A 129 -9.97 -14.95 0.17
CA ALA A 129 -8.68 -14.29 0.00
C ALA A 129 -7.59 -14.85 0.91
N ASP A 130 -7.90 -15.20 2.16
CA ASP A 130 -6.97 -15.87 3.05
C ASP A 130 -6.59 -17.27 2.54
N ALA A 131 -7.54 -18.02 2.00
CA ALA A 131 -7.28 -19.33 1.42
C ALA A 131 -6.39 -19.24 0.17
N ILE A 132 -6.67 -18.29 -0.74
CA ILE A 132 -5.82 -18.00 -1.91
C ILE A 132 -4.39 -17.66 -1.49
N ARG A 133 -4.20 -16.86 -0.43
CA ARG A 133 -2.86 -16.58 0.12
C ARG A 133 -2.19 -17.85 0.64
N HIS A 134 -2.94 -18.72 1.32
CA HIS A 134 -2.39 -19.94 1.89
C HIS A 134 -1.98 -20.95 0.82
N GLU A 135 -2.75 -21.07 -0.27
CA GLU A 135 -2.45 -21.93 -1.42
C GLU A 135 -1.29 -21.38 -2.27
N ALA A 136 -1.17 -20.06 -2.38
CA ALA A 136 -0.10 -19.41 -3.13
C ALA A 136 1.19 -19.22 -2.32
N ALA A 137 1.13 -19.37 -0.99
CA ALA A 137 2.34 -19.44 -0.20
C ALA A 137 3.09 -20.70 -0.66
N PRO A 138 4.36 -20.58 -1.12
CA PRO A 138 5.15 -21.76 -1.34
C PRO A 138 5.12 -22.57 -0.04
N GLU A 139 4.80 -23.86 -0.15
CA GLU A 139 5.06 -24.81 0.93
C GLU A 139 6.47 -24.49 1.41
N PRO A 140 6.68 -24.19 2.71
CA PRO A 140 7.98 -23.77 3.18
C PRO A 140 8.94 -24.90 2.85
N GLU A 141 9.72 -24.72 1.77
CA GLU A 141 10.91 -25.51 1.56
C GLU A 141 11.65 -25.41 2.90
N PRO A 142 12.09 -26.54 3.48
CA PRO A 142 12.84 -26.48 4.71
C PRO A 142 14.02 -25.55 4.46
N LEU A 143 13.90 -24.30 4.93
CA LEU A 143 14.92 -23.29 4.75
C LEU A 143 16.17 -23.92 5.32
N ASP A 144 17.21 -24.02 4.49
CA ASP A 144 18.53 -24.51 4.90
C ASP A 144 18.78 -24.03 6.34
N PRO A 145 18.98 -24.93 7.31
CA PRO A 145 19.18 -24.57 8.70
C PRO A 145 20.24 -23.47 8.87
N ALA A 146 21.25 -23.43 7.98
CA ALA A 146 22.22 -22.35 7.94
C ALA A 146 21.59 -21.01 7.52
N ALA A 147 20.78 -20.96 6.46
CA ALA A 147 20.07 -19.76 6.03
C ALA A 147 19.14 -19.20 7.13
N GLN A 148 18.44 -20.08 7.86
CA GLN A 148 17.63 -19.65 9.02
C GLN A 148 18.50 -19.08 10.15
N ALA A 149 19.63 -19.73 10.44
CA ALA A 149 20.57 -19.28 11.45
C ALA A 149 21.15 -17.90 11.08
N PHE A 150 21.52 -17.68 9.82
CA PHE A 150 21.98 -16.37 9.32
C PHE A 150 20.91 -15.29 9.43
N ALA A 151 19.68 -15.56 8.99
CA ALA A 151 18.58 -14.59 9.10
C ALA A 151 18.28 -14.22 10.56
N LYS A 152 18.33 -15.21 11.47
CA LYS A 152 18.17 -14.99 12.90
C LYS A 152 19.32 -14.15 13.47
N ALA A 153 20.57 -14.49 13.13
CA ALA A 153 21.75 -13.75 13.58
C ALA A 153 21.72 -12.29 13.11
N ASP A 154 21.37 -12.05 11.84
CA ASP A 154 21.23 -10.71 11.27
C ASP A 154 20.18 -9.88 12.01
N LYS A 155 18.99 -10.44 12.22
CA LYS A 155 17.91 -9.78 12.98
C LYS A 155 18.35 -9.46 14.42
N SER A 156 19.01 -10.39 15.10
CA SER A 156 19.50 -10.20 16.46
C SER A 156 20.57 -9.10 16.54
N LEU A 157 21.50 -9.04 15.59
CA LEU A 157 22.52 -8.00 15.51
C LEU A 157 21.87 -6.61 15.31
N HIS A 158 20.92 -6.51 14.38
CA HIS A 158 20.18 -5.26 14.15
C HIS A 158 19.42 -4.79 15.40
N ALA A 159 18.82 -5.70 16.16
CA ALA A 159 18.14 -5.38 17.41
C ALA A 159 19.12 -4.85 18.47
N ALA A 160 20.28 -5.49 18.64
CA ALA A 160 21.31 -5.04 19.57
C ALA A 160 21.86 -3.65 19.21
N LEU A 161 22.12 -3.40 17.92
CA LEU A 161 22.56 -2.09 17.44
C LEU A 161 21.50 -1.00 17.65
N ALA A 162 20.21 -1.31 17.44
CA ALA A 162 19.13 -0.38 17.74
C ALA A 162 19.09 0.00 19.22
N GLU A 163 19.32 -0.97 20.11
CA GLU A 163 19.35 -0.72 21.55
C GLU A 163 20.57 0.11 21.99
N PHE A 164 21.76 -0.13 21.42
CA PHE A 164 22.91 0.74 21.66
C PHE A 164 22.69 2.17 21.16
N ARG A 165 22.05 2.36 20.00
CA ARG A 165 21.66 3.70 19.52
C ARG A 165 20.64 4.36 20.45
N ARG A 166 19.71 3.60 21.01
CA ARG A 166 18.74 4.11 22.00
C ARG A 166 19.47 4.60 23.25
N LEU A 167 20.41 3.81 23.78
CA LEU A 167 21.25 4.19 24.94
C LEU A 167 22.10 5.42 24.64
N GLN A 168 22.67 5.53 23.44
CA GLN A 168 23.42 6.71 23.01
C GLN A 168 22.55 7.98 22.99
N ALA A 169 21.28 7.87 22.63
CA ALA A 169 20.32 8.98 22.63
C ALA A 169 19.81 9.36 24.03
N MET A 170 20.06 8.53 25.04
CA MET A 170 19.70 8.83 26.43
C MET A 170 20.74 9.77 27.08
N LYS A 171 20.29 10.58 28.05
CA LYS A 171 21.17 11.38 28.90
C LYS A 171 21.83 10.49 29.97
N LEU A 172 22.81 9.69 29.55
CA LEU A 172 23.60 8.84 30.45
C LEU A 172 24.58 9.68 31.27
N ASP A 173 24.83 9.27 32.50
CA ASP A 173 25.93 9.76 33.34
C ASP A 173 27.27 9.17 32.90
N ASP A 174 28.37 9.57 33.55
CA ASP A 174 29.72 9.13 33.20
C ASP A 174 29.88 7.62 33.25
N GLU A 175 29.30 6.98 34.27
CA GLU A 175 29.33 5.52 34.43
C GLU A 175 28.53 4.82 33.32
N GLY A 176 27.34 5.31 32.98
CA GLY A 176 26.52 4.78 31.89
C GLY A 176 27.20 4.94 30.52
N ARG A 177 27.87 6.06 30.27
CA ARG A 177 28.66 6.28 29.05
C ARG A 177 29.84 5.31 28.96
N LEU A 178 30.56 5.09 30.06
CA LEU A 178 31.66 4.13 30.11
C LEU A 178 31.16 2.70 29.85
N LYS A 179 30.05 2.30 30.46
CA LYS A 179 29.41 0.98 30.23
C LYS A 179 29.05 0.77 28.76
N LEU A 180 28.49 1.79 28.10
CA LEU A 180 28.14 1.72 26.68
C LEU A 180 29.39 1.55 25.79
N VAL A 181 30.46 2.30 26.05
CA VAL A 181 31.73 2.20 25.31
C VAL A 181 32.33 0.80 25.46
N LEU A 182 32.42 0.28 26.70
CA LEU A 182 32.96 -1.04 26.96
C LEU A 182 32.15 -2.15 26.27
N ALA A 183 30.81 -2.05 26.29
CA ALA A 183 29.94 -3.01 25.62
C ALA A 183 30.11 -3.00 24.09
N ALA A 184 30.22 -1.81 23.49
CA ALA A 184 30.44 -1.66 22.05
C ALA A 184 31.82 -2.18 21.62
N GLU A 185 32.86 -1.91 22.42
CA GLU A 185 34.21 -2.40 22.15
C GLU A 185 34.32 -3.93 22.28
N ALA A 186 33.68 -4.51 23.29
CA ALA A 186 33.60 -5.95 23.44
C ALA A 186 32.90 -6.59 22.22
N GLY A 187 31.75 -6.06 21.82
CA GLY A 187 31.03 -6.53 20.63
C GLY A 187 31.86 -6.44 19.34
N ARG A 188 32.62 -5.34 19.15
CA ARG A 188 33.53 -5.20 18.01
C ARG A 188 34.61 -6.29 17.99
N LYS A 189 35.27 -6.54 19.13
CA LYS A 189 36.33 -7.57 19.22
C LYS A 189 35.81 -8.96 18.88
N GLU A 190 34.62 -9.32 19.33
CA GLU A 190 34.00 -10.61 19.02
C GLU A 190 33.67 -10.73 17.52
N LEU A 191 33.11 -9.67 16.90
CA LEU A 191 32.83 -9.67 15.47
C LEU A 191 34.11 -9.76 14.63
N ASP A 192 35.17 -9.04 15.01
CA ASP A 192 36.47 -9.11 14.35
C ASP A 192 37.06 -10.53 14.45
N HIS A 193 36.95 -11.17 15.61
CA HIS A 193 37.40 -12.55 15.81
C HIS A 193 36.62 -13.56 14.94
N ILE A 194 35.30 -13.41 14.83
CA ILE A 194 34.46 -14.25 13.96
C ILE A 194 34.87 -14.06 12.49
N CYS A 195 35.07 -12.83 12.02
CA CYS A 195 35.52 -12.55 10.66
C CYS A 195 36.89 -13.17 10.35
N LEU A 196 37.85 -13.06 11.27
CA LEU A 196 39.20 -13.61 11.09
C LEU A 196 39.25 -15.14 11.13
N SER A 197 38.33 -15.80 11.83
CA SER A 197 38.27 -17.26 11.95
C SER A 197 37.45 -17.95 10.84
N THR A 198 36.77 -17.17 10.00
CA THR A 198 35.93 -17.66 8.89
C THR A 198 36.60 -17.53 7.52
N LEU A 199 37.78 -16.90 7.45
CA LEU A 199 38.64 -16.78 6.26
C LEU A 199 39.76 -17.82 6.29
#